data_AF-A0ABD1SG26-F1
#
_entry.id   AF-A0ABD1SG26-F1
#
_cell.length_a   1.000
_cell.length_b   1.000
_cell.length_c   1.000
_cell.angle_alpha   90.00
_cell.angle_beta   90.00
_cell.angle_gamma   90.00
#
_symmetry.space_group_name_H-M   'P 1'
#
loop_
_entity.id
_entity.type
_entity.pdbx_description
1 polymer ?
#
loop_
_entity_poly.entity_id
_entity_poly.type
_entity_poly.pdbx_seq_one_letter_code
_entity_poly.pdbx_strand_id
1 'polypeptide(L)'
;MSLGSDEKRTREEESDFVVLAPDLIRIIESSILSFRQFMKMDKKKIGGILNLFGSQNQMATPLQQIQSSHEKKAMKLKELWKRTKSYKKNSWPSTQEDTEMLLGLIDSKIVSKVLRMARINKEQLFWCEEKMKKLAISDGKLQRDPSLILFPC
;
A
#
# COMPACT_ATOMS: atom_id res chain seq x y z
N MET A 1 -17.72 -69.97 4.43
CA MET A 1 -16.47 -69.49 5.06
C MET A 1 -15.76 -68.67 3.99
N SER A 2 -16.04 -67.36 3.86
CA SER A 2 -15.47 -66.24 4.64
C SER A 2 -13.94 -66.19 4.48
N LEU A 3 -13.23 -65.12 4.09
CA LEU A 3 -13.47 -63.67 4.02
C LEU A 3 -12.78 -63.16 2.72
N GLY A 4 -13.27 -62.15 1.99
CA GLY A 4 -13.34 -60.76 2.43
C GLY A 4 -11.94 -60.14 2.54
N SER A 5 -11.34 -59.70 1.42
CA SER A 5 -10.21 -58.76 1.48
C SER A 5 -10.69 -57.43 0.91
N ASP A 6 -11.27 -56.67 1.83
CA ASP A 6 -11.66 -55.28 1.73
C ASP A 6 -10.51 -54.36 1.30
N GLU A 7 -10.93 -53.29 0.64
CA GLU A 7 -10.37 -51.95 0.71
C GLU A 7 -8.84 -51.81 0.68
N LYS A 8 -8.30 -51.67 -0.53
CA LYS A 8 -7.07 -50.90 -0.74
C LYS A 8 -7.29 -49.80 -1.78
N ARG A 9 -8.35 -49.01 -1.59
CA ARG A 9 -8.70 -47.84 -2.41
C ARG A 9 -9.11 -46.63 -1.56
N THR A 10 -8.38 -46.30 -0.49
CA THR A 10 -8.75 -45.13 0.34
C THR A 10 -7.64 -44.71 1.29
N ARG A 11 -6.42 -44.43 0.79
CA ARG A 11 -5.44 -43.61 1.55
C ARG A 11 -4.24 -43.15 0.72
N GLU A 12 -4.49 -42.63 -0.47
CA GLU A 12 -3.70 -41.47 -0.90
C GLU A 12 -4.47 -40.29 -0.31
N GLU A 13 -4.46 -40.17 1.02
CA GLU A 13 -3.77 -39.04 1.65
C GLU A 13 -4.03 -37.82 0.79
N GLU A 14 -5.22 -37.23 0.99
CA GLU A 14 -5.30 -35.79 1.20
C GLU A 14 -4.03 -35.44 1.97
N SER A 15 -2.98 -35.10 1.22
CA SER A 15 -1.88 -34.29 1.67
C SER A 15 -2.59 -33.00 2.03
N ASP A 16 -3.14 -33.05 3.23
CA ASP A 16 -3.84 -32.02 3.94
C ASP A 16 -2.98 -30.79 3.68
N PHE A 17 -3.52 -29.80 2.95
CA PHE A 17 -2.77 -28.65 2.48
C PHE A 17 -2.46 -27.75 3.70
N VAL A 18 -1.65 -28.28 4.62
CA VAL A 18 -1.30 -27.68 5.89
C VAL A 18 -0.31 -26.57 5.59
N VAL A 19 -0.85 -25.36 5.50
CA VAL A 19 -0.05 -24.16 5.43
C VAL A 19 0.39 -23.81 6.85
N LEU A 20 1.69 -23.91 7.12
CA LEU A 20 2.24 -23.45 8.38
C LEU A 20 2.14 -21.92 8.46
N ALA A 21 1.83 -21.40 9.64
CA ALA A 21 1.73 -19.94 9.84
C ALA A 21 3.00 -19.16 9.40
N PRO A 22 4.24 -19.64 9.63
CA PRO A 22 5.44 -18.98 9.11
C PRO A 22 5.48 -18.92 7.57
N ASP A 23 4.99 -19.95 6.89
CA ASP A 23 4.92 -19.96 5.43
C ASP A 23 3.90 -18.96 4.91
N LEU A 24 2.73 -18.88 5.55
CA LEU A 24 1.71 -17.89 5.21
C LEU A 24 2.23 -16.45 5.39
N ILE A 25 2.91 -16.17 6.51
CA ILE A 25 3.51 -14.86 6.77
C ILE A 25 4.52 -14.52 5.67
N ARG A 26 5.45 -15.45 5.36
CA ARG A 26 6.44 -15.26 4.29
C ARG A 26 5.80 -15.00 2.92
N ILE A 27 4.70 -15.67 2.61
CA ILE A 27 3.92 -15.45 1.37
C ILE A 27 3.32 -14.04 1.36
N ILE A 28 2.70 -13.60 2.45
CA ILE A 28 2.10 -12.27 2.57
C ILE A 28 3.18 -11.18 2.42
N GLU A 29 4.29 -11.31 3.14
CA GLU A 29 5.42 -10.38 3.07
C GLU A 29 5.97 -10.28 1.65
N SER A 30 6.22 -11.43 1.00
CA SER A 30 6.71 -11.49 -0.38
C SER A 30 5.73 -10.85 -1.37
N SER A 31 4.42 -11.05 -1.15
CA SER A 31 3.37 -10.46 -1.97
C SER A 31 3.33 -8.93 -1.85
N ILE A 32 3.45 -8.39 -0.64
CA ILE A 32 3.52 -6.95 -0.38
C ILE A 32 4.77 -6.34 -1.04
N LEU A 33 5.92 -7.00 -0.93
CA LEU A 33 7.16 -6.52 -1.55
C LEU A 33 7.10 -6.53 -3.07
N SER A 34 6.52 -7.58 -3.65
CA SER A 34 6.29 -7.70 -5.09
C SER A 34 5.35 -6.59 -5.58
N PHE A 35 4.26 -6.34 -4.85
CA PHE A 35 3.36 -5.22 -5.13
C PHE A 35 4.10 -3.87 -5.07
N ARG A 36 4.94 -3.65 -4.07
CA ARG A 36 5.76 -2.42 -3.99
C ARG A 36 6.71 -2.27 -5.18
N GLN A 37 7.31 -3.35 -5.68
CA GLN A 37 8.17 -3.29 -6.86
C GLN A 37 7.36 -2.85 -8.09
N PHE A 38 6.17 -3.43 -8.28
CA PHE A 38 5.24 -3.01 -9.33
C PHE A 38 4.90 -1.51 -9.22
N MET A 39 4.63 -1.00 -8.02
CA MET A 39 4.37 0.43 -7.81
C MET A 39 5.56 1.35 -8.11
N LYS A 40 6.80 0.86 -7.98
CA LYS A 40 7.99 1.64 -8.35
C LYS A 40 8.14 1.77 -9.86
N MET A 41 7.64 0.81 -10.63
CA MET A 41 7.65 0.83 -12.09
C MET A 41 6.62 1.80 -12.67
N ASP A 42 5.56 2.12 -11.91
CA ASP A 42 4.62 3.20 -12.24
C ASP A 42 5.29 4.58 -12.09
N LYS A 43 6.14 4.92 -13.07
CA LYS A 43 6.89 6.18 -13.17
C LYS A 43 6.08 7.32 -13.76
N LYS A 44 4.75 7.19 -13.89
CA LYS A 44 3.90 8.29 -14.35
C LYS A 44 4.10 9.47 -13.40
N LYS A 45 4.93 10.44 -13.81
CA LYS A 45 5.03 11.74 -13.15
C LYS A 45 3.61 12.29 -13.16
N ILE A 46 3.21 12.94 -12.06
CA ILE A 46 2.10 13.88 -12.11
C ILE A 46 2.55 14.91 -13.15
N GLY A 47 2.03 14.79 -14.36
CA GLY A 47 2.38 15.69 -15.45
C GLY A 47 1.99 17.09 -15.01
N GLY A 48 2.99 17.93 -14.75
CA GLY A 48 2.90 19.37 -14.93
C GLY A 48 1.78 20.13 -14.22
N ILE A 49 1.52 19.91 -12.92
CA ILE A 49 0.87 20.97 -12.10
C ILE A 49 1.92 22.00 -11.63
N LEU A 50 2.95 22.23 -12.44
CA LEU A 50 3.94 23.30 -12.25
C LEU A 50 3.75 24.46 -13.24
N ASN A 51 2.77 24.37 -14.17
CA ASN A 51 2.55 25.41 -15.19
C ASN A 51 1.22 26.18 -15.04
N LEU A 52 0.57 26.19 -13.87
CA LEU A 52 -0.62 27.03 -13.63
C LEU A 52 -0.39 28.15 -12.60
N PHE A 53 0.86 28.50 -12.29
CA PHE A 53 1.20 29.78 -11.66
C PHE A 53 1.12 30.93 -12.67
N GLY A 54 0.00 31.02 -13.37
CA GLY A 54 -0.22 31.92 -14.48
C GLY A 54 -1.70 32.17 -14.75
N SER A 55 -2.55 32.24 -13.72
CA SER A 55 -3.80 32.99 -13.82
C SER A 55 -4.42 33.20 -12.44
N GLN A 56 -4.75 34.45 -12.20
CA GLN A 56 -5.41 35.06 -11.07
C GLN A 56 -6.83 34.46 -10.86
N ASN A 57 -7.21 34.18 -9.61
CA ASN A 57 -8.59 34.00 -9.12
C ASN A 57 -9.45 32.78 -9.58
N GLN A 58 -8.90 31.57 -9.64
CA GLN A 58 -9.75 30.36 -9.67
C GLN A 58 -9.60 29.56 -8.38
N MET A 59 -10.72 29.35 -7.66
CA MET A 59 -10.77 28.45 -6.50
C MET A 59 -10.31 27.05 -6.94
N ALA A 60 -9.29 26.52 -6.26
CA ALA A 60 -8.78 25.18 -6.55
C ALA A 60 -9.91 24.14 -6.43
N THR A 61 -10.01 23.25 -7.41
CA THR A 61 -10.97 22.14 -7.35
C THR A 61 -10.66 21.23 -6.14
N PRO A 62 -11.64 20.52 -5.57
CA PRO A 62 -11.40 19.58 -4.48
C PRO A 62 -10.30 18.56 -4.79
N LEU A 63 -10.23 18.07 -6.04
CA LEU A 63 -9.17 17.18 -6.50
C LEU A 63 -7.79 17.84 -6.41
N GLN A 64 -7.62 19.08 -6.88
CA GLN A 64 -6.35 19.80 -6.82
C GLN A 64 -5.91 20.07 -5.38
N GLN A 65 -6.85 20.40 -4.50
CA GLN A 65 -6.57 20.59 -3.07
C GLN A 65 -6.04 19.29 -2.44
N ILE A 66 -6.72 18.16 -2.65
CA ILE A 66 -6.30 16.85 -2.14
C ILE A 66 -4.96 16.43 -2.75
N GLN A 67 -4.75 16.63 -4.06
CA GLN A 67 -3.46 16.38 -4.71
C GLN A 67 -2.32 17.17 -4.08
N SER A 68 -2.51 18.47 -3.84
CA SER A 68 -1.48 19.32 -3.24
C SER A 68 -1.14 18.92 -1.80
N SER A 69 -2.16 18.55 -1.01
CA SER A 69 -2.00 18.08 0.37
C SER A 69 -1.27 16.73 0.41
N HIS A 70 -1.69 15.80 -0.46
CA HIS A 70 -1.03 14.50 -0.64
C HIS A 70 0.43 14.66 -1.02
N GLU A 71 0.75 15.54 -1.99
CA GLU A 71 2.12 15.73 -2.46
C GLU A 71 3.05 16.24 -1.36
N LYS A 72 2.63 17.26 -0.60
CA LYS A 72 3.37 17.76 0.57
C LYS A 72 3.64 16.65 1.59
N LYS A 73 2.63 15.83 1.87
CA LYS A 73 2.73 14.72 2.83
C LYS A 73 3.63 13.60 2.31
N ALA A 74 3.54 13.26 1.03
CA ALA A 74 4.38 12.27 0.37
C ALA A 74 5.85 12.72 0.31
N MET A 75 6.12 14.03 0.15
CA MET A 75 7.47 14.58 0.24
C MET A 75 8.06 14.39 1.65
N LYS A 76 7.33 14.77 2.70
CA LYS A 76 7.75 14.56 4.09
C LYS A 76 8.03 13.08 4.40
N LEU A 77 7.16 12.18 3.93
CA LEU A 77 7.33 10.74 4.11
C LEU A 77 8.60 10.21 3.42
N LYS A 78 8.87 10.67 2.19
CA LYS A 78 10.10 10.31 1.47
C LYS A 78 11.35 10.86 2.13
N GLU A 79 11.30 12.07 2.67
CA GLU A 79 12.42 12.66 3.42
C GLU A 79 12.72 11.87 4.69
N LEU A 80 11.67 11.53 5.45
CA LEU A 80 11.78 10.70 6.63
C LEU A 80 12.42 9.33 6.29
N TRP A 81 11.92 8.66 5.25
CA TRP A 81 12.47 7.40 4.77
C TRP A 81 13.94 7.50 4.32
N LYS A 82 14.36 8.63 3.74
CA LYS A 82 15.75 8.85 3.33
C LYS A 82 16.70 8.99 4.53
N ARG A 83 16.22 9.50 5.66
CA ARG A 83 17.01 9.62 6.90
C ARG A 83 17.18 8.27 7.58
N THR A 84 16.18 7.41 7.51
CA THR A 84 16.17 6.09 8.17
C THR A 84 16.82 4.97 7.35
N LYS A 85 17.72 5.27 6.40
CA LYS A 85 18.35 4.31 5.44
C LYS A 85 19.11 3.12 6.09
N SER A 86 18.39 2.19 6.73
CA SER A 86 18.94 0.99 7.35
C SER A 86 18.53 -0.31 6.65
N TYR A 87 17.81 -0.21 5.52
CA TYR A 87 17.11 -1.37 4.99
C TYR A 87 17.45 -1.73 3.53
N LYS A 88 17.73 -3.01 3.29
CA LYS A 88 17.89 -3.61 1.96
C LYS A 88 16.57 -3.42 1.20
N LYS A 89 16.58 -2.61 0.15
CA LYS A 89 15.39 -2.11 -0.58
C LYS A 89 14.35 -3.17 -1.01
N ASN A 90 14.66 -4.46 -0.95
CA ASN A 90 13.88 -5.58 -1.49
C ASN A 90 13.67 -6.77 -0.51
N SER A 91 14.12 -6.72 0.75
CA SER A 91 13.76 -7.76 1.75
C SER A 91 12.45 -7.40 2.46
N TRP A 92 12.08 -8.05 3.59
CA TRP A 92 11.04 -7.61 4.56
C TRP A 92 11.68 -6.94 5.79
N PRO A 93 11.12 -5.84 6.38
CA PRO A 93 11.82 -5.05 7.39
C PRO A 93 12.04 -5.81 8.70
N SER A 94 13.13 -5.48 9.40
CA SER A 94 13.51 -6.17 10.65
C SER A 94 12.89 -5.53 11.89
N THR A 95 12.36 -4.32 11.79
CA THR A 95 11.70 -3.60 12.89
C THR A 95 10.25 -3.29 12.53
N GLN A 96 9.42 -3.12 13.55
CA GLN A 96 8.02 -2.72 13.35
C GLN A 96 7.94 -1.32 12.74
N GLU A 97 8.81 -0.39 13.16
CA GLU A 97 8.85 0.97 12.65
C GLU A 97 9.17 1.02 11.15
N ASP A 98 10.12 0.19 10.68
CA ASP A 98 10.44 0.09 9.26
C ASP A 98 9.32 -0.61 8.47
N THR A 99 8.58 -1.53 9.11
CA THR A 99 7.39 -2.15 8.54
C THR A 99 6.26 -1.14 8.35
N GLU A 100 5.96 -0.33 9.36
CA GLU A 100 4.98 0.75 9.24
C GLU A 100 5.41 1.79 8.19
N MET A 101 6.71 2.09 8.11
CA MET A 101 7.28 2.95 7.06
C MET A 101 7.05 2.36 5.65
N LEU A 102 7.31 1.06 5.47
CA LEU A 102 7.08 0.36 4.22
C LEU A 102 5.60 0.43 3.82
N LEU A 103 4.69 0.10 4.73
CA LEU A 103 3.25 0.10 4.49
C LEU A 103 2.72 1.53 4.24
N GLY A 104 3.18 2.53 4.99
CA GLY A 104 2.82 3.93 4.77
C GLY A 104 3.27 4.48 3.41
N LEU A 105 4.47 4.08 2.94
CA LEU A 105 4.94 4.40 1.59
C LEU A 105 4.06 3.77 0.50
N ILE A 106 3.58 2.55 0.73
CA ILE A 106 2.65 1.85 -0.17
C ILE A 106 1.30 2.58 -0.18
N ASP A 107 0.71 2.85 0.99
CA ASP A 107 -0.56 3.57 1.12
C ASP A 107 -0.51 4.92 0.39
N SER A 108 0.55 5.71 0.61
CA SER A 108 0.77 6.99 -0.08
C SER A 108 0.85 6.82 -1.60
N LYS A 109 1.50 5.75 -2.07
CA LYS A 109 1.60 5.46 -3.51
C LYS A 109 0.28 5.01 -4.12
N ILE A 110 -0.57 4.29 -3.38
CA ILE A 110 -1.91 3.89 -3.83
C ILE A 110 -2.76 5.13 -4.02
N VAL A 111 -2.82 6.00 -3.01
CA VAL A 111 -3.57 7.27 -3.08
C VAL A 111 -3.08 8.11 -4.26
N SER A 112 -1.76 8.20 -4.46
CA SER A 112 -1.19 8.90 -5.61
C SER A 112 -1.70 8.37 -6.95
N LYS A 113 -1.92 7.06 -7.08
CA LYS A 113 -2.43 6.43 -8.29
C LYS A 113 -3.92 6.69 -8.48
N VAL A 114 -4.71 6.62 -7.41
CA VAL A 114 -6.15 6.94 -7.43
C VAL A 114 -6.37 8.39 -7.86
N LEU A 115 -5.61 9.33 -7.30
CA LEU A 115 -5.66 10.75 -7.67
C LEU A 115 -5.21 11.05 -9.11
N ARG A 116 -4.67 10.07 -9.84
CA ARG A 116 -4.30 10.14 -11.27
C ARG A 116 -5.31 9.42 -12.18
N MET A 117 -6.40 8.86 -11.65
CA MET A 117 -7.43 8.25 -12.47
C MET A 117 -8.07 9.29 -13.39
N ALA A 118 -8.36 8.92 -14.64
CA ALA A 118 -8.97 9.83 -15.62
C ALA A 118 -10.37 10.29 -15.19
N ARG A 119 -11.06 9.44 -14.43
CA ARG A 119 -12.37 9.73 -13.82
C ARG A 119 -12.29 9.30 -12.36
N ILE A 120 -12.55 10.23 -11.46
CA ILE A 120 -12.60 9.99 -10.01
C ILE A 120 -13.90 10.58 -9.49
N ASN A 121 -14.62 9.81 -8.69
CA ASN A 121 -15.87 10.25 -8.07
C ASN A 121 -15.61 10.86 -6.66
N LYS A 122 -16.66 11.41 -6.04
CA LYS A 122 -16.56 12.06 -4.73
C LYS A 122 -16.18 11.08 -3.61
N GLU A 123 -16.72 9.85 -3.65
CA GLU A 123 -16.44 8.83 -2.64
C GLU A 123 -14.97 8.38 -2.69
N GLN A 124 -14.40 8.23 -3.88
CA GLN A 124 -13.00 7.91 -4.11
C GLN A 124 -12.06 9.04 -3.68
N LEU A 125 -12.47 10.31 -3.87
CA LEU A 125 -11.75 11.47 -3.33
C LEU A 125 -11.77 11.47 -1.80
N PHE A 126 -12.94 11.25 -1.19
CA PHE A 126 -13.08 11.15 0.27
C PHE A 126 -12.22 10.00 0.82
N TRP A 127 -12.24 8.85 0.14
CA TRP A 127 -11.39 7.72 0.49
C TRP A 127 -9.90 8.09 0.47
N CYS A 128 -9.43 8.86 -0.52
CA CYS A 128 -8.05 9.33 -0.57
C CYS A 128 -7.69 10.19 0.64
N GLU A 129 -8.59 11.07 1.06
CA GLU A 129 -8.40 11.93 2.23
C GLU A 129 -8.32 11.12 3.52
N GLU A 130 -9.31 10.26 3.77
CA GLU A 130 -9.38 9.39 4.95
C GLU A 130 -8.17 8.44 5.02
N LYS A 131 -7.80 7.84 3.89
CA LYS A 131 -6.62 6.97 3.80
C LYS A 131 -5.34 7.72 4.16
N MET A 132 -5.22 8.98 3.76
CA MET A 132 -4.06 9.79 4.13
C MET A 132 -4.14 10.32 5.57
N LYS A 133 -5.33 10.53 6.17
CA LYS A 133 -5.47 10.90 7.59
C LYS A 133 -4.91 9.83 8.52
N LYS A 134 -5.01 8.55 8.13
CA LYS A 134 -4.42 7.40 8.85
C LYS A 134 -2.88 7.34 8.85
N LEU A 135 -2.21 8.28 8.18
CA LEU A 135 -0.75 8.41 8.20
C LEU A 135 -0.38 9.74 8.87
N ALA A 136 0.01 9.77 10.14
CA ALA A 136 0.51 10.98 10.79
C ALA A 136 2.04 11.01 10.78
N ILE A 137 2.62 12.19 10.53
CA ILE A 137 4.06 12.42 10.66
C ILE A 137 4.24 13.49 11.73
N SER A 138 4.68 13.07 12.90
CA SER A 138 4.90 13.89 14.10
C SER A 138 6.28 13.57 14.67
N ASP A 139 6.99 14.59 15.15
CA ASP A 139 8.30 14.42 15.80
C ASP A 139 9.33 13.59 15.01
N GLY A 140 9.28 13.70 13.68
CA GLY A 140 10.16 12.92 12.80
C GLY A 140 9.89 11.42 12.81
N LYS A 141 8.71 10.97 13.25
CA LYS A 141 8.26 9.57 13.21
C LYS A 141 6.98 9.44 12.40
N LEU A 142 6.77 8.25 11.85
CA LEU A 142 5.51 7.88 11.19
C LEU A 142 4.63 7.16 12.20
N GLN A 143 3.39 7.64 12.34
CA GLN A 143 2.33 6.93 13.03
C GLN A 143 1.30 6.51 11.98
N ARG A 144 1.05 5.20 11.88
CA ARG A 144 0.12 4.63 10.91
C ARG A 144 -0.99 3.89 11.64
N ASP A 145 -2.23 4.19 11.29
CA ASP A 145 -3.39 3.43 11.76
C ASP A 145 -3.60 2.22 10.83
N PRO A 146 -3.55 0.97 11.35
CA PRO A 146 -3.68 -0.25 10.56
C PRO A 146 -5.13 -0.52 10.10
N SER A 147 -6.12 0.22 10.59
CA SER A 147 -7.53 -0.02 10.30
C SER A 147 -7.83 0.05 8.80
N LEU A 148 -8.47 -1.00 8.28
CA LEU A 148 -8.78 -1.11 6.86
C LEU A 148 -9.79 -0.04 6.43
N ILE A 149 -9.56 0.57 5.27
CA ILE A 149 -10.54 1.40 4.56
C ILE A 149 -10.66 0.82 3.16
N LEU A 150 -11.79 0.18 2.89
CA LEU A 150 -12.06 -0.41 1.58
C LEU A 150 -12.25 0.71 0.55
N PHE A 151 -11.72 0.48 -0.65
CA PHE A 151 -11.85 1.42 -1.75
C PHE A 151 -13.29 1.38 -2.30
N PRO A 152 -13.97 2.53 -2.48
CA PRO A 152 -15.31 2.55 -3.06
C PRO A 152 -15.25 2.26 -4.57
N CYS A 153 -16.03 1.26 -4.99
CA CYS A 153 -16.10 0.77 -6.38
C CYS A 153 -17.00 1.66 -7.26
#